data_AF-A0A1S3C0Q1-F1
#
_entry.id   AF-A0A1S3C0Q1-F1
#
_cell.length_a   1.000
_cell.length_b   1.000
_cell.length_c   1.000
_cell.angle_alpha   90.00
_cell.angle_beta   90.00
_cell.angle_gamma   90.00
#
_symmetry.space_group_name_H-M   'P 1'
#
loop_
_entity.id
_entity.type
_entity.pdbx_description
1 polymer ?
#
loop_
_entity_poly.entity_id
_entity_poly.type
_entity_poly.pdbx_seq_one_letter_code
_entity_poly.pdbx_strand_id
1 'polypeptide(L)'
;MLVCHDMAGGYKDDKWVQGGTNPDAFGIWHWYLIDVFVYFSHDLVTLPPPCWTNTAHRHGVKVLGTFILEGGGKDVRDTLLLTKKSAQMYAERLTELTTALGFDGWLINMEISLNSHQIPHLKEFVSHLAESMHSKLPGSLVIWYDCVTIDGKLDWQNQLNEKNKPFFDICDGIYVNYGWKEDTPKNSAAAAGERKYDVYMGIDVFGRGTYGGGEWHTNVALDVLRKDDVSAAIFAPGWVYEHKQETDFQTAQNKWWNLVKKSWGLVQSYPKLLPFYSNFDQGHGHHVSVDGEQISDASWNNLSSQGFQPILDVTDASTSHSIQAYLNFKEVYNGGGSIALEGTLEQNCYTEIRLFQGELVLGEVPLILMYSSQSNGDSQLGLSLEFLSSTNKRKLLLTSSIQMQFSNDFSEVIETTTLEAPRISPHWSVQVGCIQMNGYKLTNINILCYRSSLEINEPKYISELVDKNNTLDCSSPSKYFAVLGNITLRACEEPDLPPNASWIVESPYIKWTPSPEGTRTLDIKITWKLKDSCNHTVIDHYNVYVVKVAEGCNSHLDKLQNVPEYLGVAHVEAFYVSNLAVPSSTSCLKFTIQVCGVDGSSQRLEDAPFINLDIEGQ
;
A
#
# COMPACT_ATOMS: atom_id res chain seq x y z
N MET A 1 12.86 3.90 -10.92
CA MET A 1 13.69 3.64 -9.73
C MET A 1 13.42 2.26 -9.19
N LEU A 2 14.49 1.52 -8.87
CA LEU A 2 14.43 0.23 -8.19
C LEU A 2 14.76 0.43 -6.71
N VAL A 3 14.05 -0.27 -5.81
CA VAL A 3 14.30 -0.26 -4.36
C VAL A 3 14.57 -1.69 -3.92
N CYS A 4 15.75 -1.92 -3.36
CA CYS A 4 16.17 -3.21 -2.82
C CYS A 4 16.04 -3.19 -1.30
N HIS A 5 15.01 -3.87 -0.80
CA HIS A 5 14.64 -3.96 0.61
C HIS A 5 15.48 -5.00 1.32
N ASP A 6 16.64 -4.58 1.80
CA ASP A 6 17.38 -5.24 2.88
C ASP A 6 17.01 -4.56 4.19
N MET A 7 16.20 -5.24 5.01
CA MET A 7 15.77 -4.76 6.33
C MET A 7 16.11 -5.80 7.38
N ALA A 8 17.13 -5.50 8.19
CA ALA A 8 17.60 -6.36 9.28
C ALA A 8 17.80 -7.85 8.90
N GLY A 9 18.22 -8.15 7.67
CA GLY A 9 18.40 -9.52 7.16
C GLY A 9 17.13 -10.22 6.65
N GLY A 10 16.03 -9.49 6.45
CA GLY A 10 14.75 -9.98 5.93
C GLY A 10 13.84 -10.62 6.98
N TYR A 11 12.71 -11.17 6.52
CA TYR A 11 11.71 -11.97 7.23
C TYR A 11 11.54 -11.66 8.74
N LYS A 12 10.90 -10.53 9.05
CA LYS A 12 10.56 -10.09 10.41
C LYS A 12 9.06 -10.29 10.69
N ASP A 13 8.32 -9.21 10.91
CA ASP A 13 6.87 -9.22 11.09
C ASP A 13 6.13 -9.63 9.81
N ASP A 14 6.74 -9.35 8.65
CA ASP A 14 6.24 -9.62 7.30
C ASP A 14 6.29 -11.10 6.88
N LYS A 15 6.94 -11.98 7.65
CA LYS A 15 7.01 -13.42 7.33
C LYS A 15 5.66 -14.14 7.45
N TRP A 16 4.69 -13.54 8.15
CA TRP A 16 3.38 -14.15 8.38
C TRP A 16 2.36 -13.65 7.35
N VAL A 17 1.71 -14.58 6.65
CA VAL A 17 0.73 -14.27 5.60
C VAL A 17 -0.47 -13.47 6.12
N GLN A 18 -0.88 -13.72 7.36
CA GLN A 18 -2.01 -13.03 8.02
C GLN A 18 -1.57 -11.82 8.85
N GLY A 19 -0.30 -11.44 8.77
CA GLY A 19 0.26 -10.38 9.59
C GLY A 19 0.49 -10.77 11.06
N GLY A 20 0.69 -9.78 11.91
CA GLY A 20 0.99 -9.93 13.33
C GLY A 20 0.39 -8.82 14.19
N THR A 21 0.86 -8.73 15.43
CA THR A 21 0.32 -7.80 16.45
C THR A 21 1.22 -6.59 16.72
N ASN A 22 2.35 -6.47 16.03
CA ASN A 22 3.29 -5.36 16.18
C ASN A 22 2.81 -4.14 15.37
N PRO A 23 2.26 -3.07 15.97
CA PRO A 23 1.80 -1.90 15.22
C PRO A 23 2.96 -1.06 14.68
N ASP A 24 4.19 -1.28 15.17
CA ASP A 24 5.39 -0.57 14.75
C ASP A 24 6.21 -1.37 13.72
N ALA A 25 5.59 -2.39 13.10
CA ALA A 25 6.23 -3.18 12.06
C ALA A 25 6.68 -2.30 10.89
N PHE A 26 7.86 -2.58 10.34
CA PHE A 26 8.37 -1.82 9.20
C PHE A 26 7.45 -1.98 7.98
N GLY A 27 7.18 -0.85 7.32
CA GLY A 27 6.42 -0.80 6.08
C GLY A 27 6.89 0.34 5.18
N ILE A 28 6.59 0.24 3.89
CA ILE A 28 6.78 1.31 2.91
C ILE A 28 5.38 1.73 2.42
N TRP A 29 5.15 3.04 2.31
CA TRP A 29 3.91 3.63 1.79
C TRP A 29 4.16 4.68 0.69
N HIS A 30 5.41 4.79 0.22
CA HIS A 30 5.84 5.74 -0.81
C HIS A 30 5.95 5.07 -2.19
N TRP A 31 5.08 4.10 -2.48
CA TRP A 31 5.12 3.30 -3.71
C TRP A 31 5.05 4.12 -4.99
N TYR A 32 4.47 5.33 -4.93
CA TYR A 32 4.45 6.28 -6.03
C TYR A 32 5.82 6.76 -6.51
N LEU A 33 6.90 6.41 -5.80
CA LEU A 33 8.29 6.68 -6.17
C LEU A 33 9.03 5.44 -6.69
N ILE A 34 8.40 4.26 -6.70
CA ILE A 34 9.05 2.96 -6.94
C ILE A 34 8.48 2.34 -8.22
N ASP A 35 9.35 1.85 -9.10
CA ASP A 35 8.96 1.06 -10.28
C ASP A 35 9.15 -0.45 -10.06
N VAL A 36 10.23 -0.80 -9.36
CA VAL A 36 10.62 -2.18 -9.06
C VAL A 36 11.04 -2.26 -7.59
N PHE A 37 10.49 -3.22 -6.87
CA PHE A 37 10.82 -3.55 -5.50
C PHE A 37 11.52 -4.91 -5.47
N VAL A 38 12.67 -5.03 -4.83
CA VAL A 38 13.38 -6.29 -4.64
C VAL A 38 13.31 -6.64 -3.17
N TYR A 39 12.74 -7.79 -2.83
CA TYR A 39 12.80 -8.31 -1.47
C TYR A 39 14.12 -9.06 -1.29
N PHE A 40 14.97 -8.56 -0.39
CA PHE A 40 16.34 -9.03 -0.22
C PHE A 40 16.52 -9.71 1.14
N SER A 41 17.17 -10.87 1.12
CA SER A 41 17.74 -11.51 2.31
C SER A 41 19.06 -12.18 1.92
N HIS A 42 19.74 -12.73 2.92
CA HIS A 42 20.98 -13.49 2.75
C HIS A 42 20.74 -15.01 2.55
N ASP A 43 19.50 -15.40 2.25
CA ASP A 43 19.16 -16.79 1.94
C ASP A 43 19.40 -17.07 0.45
N LEU A 44 19.88 -18.27 0.11
CA LEU A 44 20.15 -18.68 -1.28
C LEU A 44 19.00 -18.34 -2.25
N VAL A 45 17.76 -18.57 -1.80
CA VAL A 45 16.54 -18.22 -2.53
C VAL A 45 15.64 -17.44 -1.58
N THR A 46 15.57 -16.14 -1.78
CA THR A 46 14.67 -15.25 -1.06
C THR A 46 13.37 -15.08 -1.84
N LEU A 47 12.27 -15.55 -1.26
CA LEU A 47 10.92 -15.39 -1.78
C LEU A 47 10.25 -14.15 -1.16
N PRO A 48 9.74 -13.20 -1.95
CA PRO A 48 8.97 -12.09 -1.40
C PRO A 48 7.77 -12.60 -0.60
N PRO A 49 7.57 -12.17 0.66
CA PRO A 49 6.36 -12.49 1.39
C PRO A 49 5.11 -11.98 0.66
N PRO A 50 3.97 -12.70 0.70
CA PRO A 50 2.77 -12.29 0.00
C PRO A 50 2.30 -10.87 0.34
N CYS A 51 2.53 -10.40 1.56
CA CYS A 51 2.14 -9.06 1.97
C CYS A 51 2.86 -7.95 1.20
N TRP A 52 4.13 -8.15 0.85
CA TRP A 52 4.90 -7.24 -0.01
C TRP A 52 4.46 -7.32 -1.47
N THR A 53 4.23 -8.53 -1.98
CA THR A 53 3.72 -8.72 -3.35
C THR A 53 2.36 -8.05 -3.52
N ASN A 54 1.42 -8.32 -2.62
CA ASN A 54 0.07 -7.76 -2.65
C ASN A 54 0.08 -6.23 -2.62
N THR A 55 0.82 -5.61 -1.69
CA THR A 55 0.84 -4.14 -1.60
C THR A 55 1.53 -3.48 -2.79
N ALA A 56 2.66 -4.02 -3.25
CA ALA A 56 3.39 -3.47 -4.39
C ALA A 56 2.56 -3.59 -5.68
N HIS A 57 1.94 -4.74 -5.93
CA HIS A 57 1.06 -4.97 -7.09
C HIS A 57 -0.14 -4.04 -7.08
N ARG A 58 -0.77 -3.81 -5.92
CA ARG A 58 -1.85 -2.82 -5.77
C ARG A 58 -1.39 -1.44 -6.27
N HIS A 59 -0.14 -1.06 -6.00
CA HIS A 59 0.45 0.20 -6.44
C HIS A 59 1.10 0.17 -7.84
N GLY A 60 0.99 -0.94 -8.58
CA GLY A 60 1.57 -1.10 -9.92
C GLY A 60 3.09 -1.30 -9.94
N VAL A 61 3.68 -1.71 -8.82
CA VAL A 61 5.12 -1.92 -8.64
C VAL A 61 5.45 -3.40 -8.80
N LYS A 62 6.45 -3.72 -9.63
CA LYS A 62 6.94 -5.10 -9.79
C LYS A 62 7.74 -5.55 -8.57
N VAL A 63 7.61 -6.80 -8.17
CA VAL A 63 8.30 -7.39 -7.02
C VAL A 63 9.23 -8.51 -7.45
N LEU A 64 10.50 -8.39 -7.13
CA LEU A 64 11.50 -9.42 -7.42
C LEU A 64 11.93 -10.12 -6.13
N GLY A 65 12.12 -11.44 -6.22
CA GLY A 65 12.88 -12.19 -5.23
C GLY A 65 14.39 -12.00 -5.44
N THR A 66 15.17 -12.59 -4.56
CA THR A 66 16.64 -12.58 -4.66
C THR A 66 17.17 -14.01 -4.75
N PHE A 67 18.04 -14.26 -5.72
CA PHE A 67 18.87 -15.47 -5.76
C PHE A 67 20.31 -15.06 -5.51
N ILE A 68 20.86 -15.46 -4.36
CA ILE A 68 22.20 -15.04 -3.94
C ILE A 68 23.12 -16.23 -3.66
N LEU A 69 24.36 -16.14 -4.14
CA LEU A 69 25.44 -17.04 -3.77
C LEU A 69 26.58 -16.23 -3.17
N GLU A 70 26.70 -16.29 -1.86
CA GLU A 70 27.76 -15.64 -1.09
C GLU A 70 28.49 -16.66 -0.19
N GLY A 71 29.18 -16.21 0.86
CA GLY A 71 30.04 -17.04 1.73
C GLY A 71 29.55 -18.47 1.98
N GLY A 72 30.45 -19.44 1.90
CA GLY A 72 30.10 -20.87 2.09
C GLY A 72 29.35 -21.53 0.92
N GLY A 73 28.81 -20.79 -0.05
CA GLY A 73 28.02 -21.31 -1.18
C GLY A 73 28.78 -22.07 -2.28
N LYS A 74 30.02 -22.51 -2.05
CA LYS A 74 30.88 -23.15 -3.07
C LYS A 74 30.28 -24.45 -3.61
N ASP A 75 29.75 -25.30 -2.74
CA ASP A 75 29.18 -26.60 -3.13
C ASP A 75 27.91 -26.42 -3.98
N VAL A 76 27.08 -25.43 -3.61
CA VAL A 76 25.87 -25.07 -4.36
C VAL A 76 26.24 -24.52 -5.73
N ARG A 77 27.19 -23.58 -5.80
CA ARG A 77 27.75 -23.06 -7.05
C ARG A 77 28.25 -24.17 -7.96
N ASP A 78 29.04 -25.11 -7.42
CA ASP A 78 29.62 -26.21 -8.20
C ASP A 78 28.56 -27.19 -8.69
N THR A 79 27.49 -27.40 -7.92
CA THR A 79 26.35 -28.23 -8.32
C THR A 79 25.51 -27.54 -9.41
N LEU A 80 25.15 -26.27 -9.19
CA LEU A 80 24.35 -25.46 -10.11
C LEU A 80 25.05 -25.30 -11.46
N LEU A 81 26.35 -25.00 -11.43
CA LEU A 81 27.16 -24.72 -12.62
C LEU A 81 27.96 -25.94 -13.10
N LEU A 82 27.56 -27.16 -12.69
CA LEU A 82 28.24 -28.39 -13.10
C LEU A 82 28.10 -28.63 -14.61
N THR A 83 26.90 -28.43 -15.14
CA THR A 83 26.57 -28.62 -16.56
C THR A 83 25.54 -27.60 -17.00
N LYS A 84 25.46 -27.36 -18.32
CA LYS A 84 24.37 -26.60 -18.96
C LYS A 84 22.98 -27.06 -18.49
N LYS A 85 22.76 -28.38 -18.39
CA LYS A 85 21.48 -28.95 -17.95
C LYS A 85 21.17 -28.65 -16.48
N SER A 86 22.19 -28.66 -15.62
CA SER A 86 22.03 -28.29 -14.20
C SER A 86 21.60 -26.83 -14.08
N ALA A 87 22.30 -25.92 -14.77
CA ALA A 87 21.97 -24.50 -14.83
C ALA A 87 20.52 -24.27 -15.29
N GLN A 88 20.10 -24.88 -16.40
CA GLN A 88 18.72 -24.78 -16.89
C GLN A 88 17.69 -25.28 -15.88
N MET A 89 17.95 -26.42 -15.22
CA MET A 89 17.03 -26.98 -14.23
C MET A 89 16.80 -26.02 -13.05
N TYR A 90 17.86 -25.40 -12.52
CA TYR A 90 17.71 -24.41 -11.44
C TYR A 90 16.94 -23.16 -11.91
N ALA A 91 17.21 -22.67 -13.12
CA ALA A 91 16.46 -21.57 -13.71
C ALA A 91 14.96 -21.89 -13.88
N GLU A 92 14.63 -23.11 -14.30
CA GLU A 92 13.24 -23.59 -14.39
C GLU A 92 12.58 -23.66 -13.00
N ARG A 93 13.28 -24.13 -11.96
CA ARG A 93 12.73 -24.14 -10.60
C ARG A 93 12.41 -22.73 -10.09
N LEU A 94 13.29 -21.75 -10.36
CA LEU A 94 13.03 -20.35 -10.01
C LEU A 94 11.81 -19.81 -10.77
N THR A 95 11.67 -20.15 -12.05
CA THR A 95 10.49 -19.77 -12.86
C THR A 95 9.19 -20.37 -12.31
N GLU A 96 9.24 -21.64 -11.89
CA GLU A 96 8.10 -22.33 -11.25
C GLU A 96 7.69 -21.65 -9.95
N LEU A 97 8.64 -21.29 -9.08
CA LEU A 97 8.39 -20.58 -7.83
C LEU A 97 7.74 -19.23 -8.08
N THR A 98 8.28 -18.45 -9.02
CA THR A 98 7.73 -17.13 -9.37
C THR A 98 6.31 -17.23 -9.91
N THR A 99 6.04 -18.18 -10.80
CA THR A 99 4.71 -18.39 -11.37
C THR A 99 3.70 -18.85 -10.31
N ALA A 100 4.12 -19.74 -9.39
CA ALA A 100 3.23 -20.29 -8.37
C ALA A 100 2.90 -19.30 -7.24
N LEU A 101 3.84 -18.40 -6.92
CA LEU A 101 3.69 -17.43 -5.82
C LEU A 101 3.32 -16.02 -6.29
N GLY A 102 3.35 -15.76 -7.60
CA GLY A 102 2.80 -14.56 -8.21
C GLY A 102 3.65 -13.29 -8.05
N PHE A 103 4.98 -13.40 -7.89
CA PHE A 103 5.88 -12.23 -8.00
C PHE A 103 6.49 -12.14 -9.41
N ASP A 104 7.32 -11.13 -9.69
CA ASP A 104 7.64 -10.68 -11.06
C ASP A 104 9.05 -10.99 -11.56
N GLY A 105 9.86 -11.72 -10.79
CA GLY A 105 11.18 -12.18 -11.22
C GLY A 105 12.25 -12.10 -10.16
N TRP A 106 13.51 -11.87 -10.56
CA TRP A 106 14.68 -12.14 -9.73
C TRP A 106 15.80 -11.11 -9.87
N LEU A 107 16.36 -10.69 -8.73
CA LEU A 107 17.73 -10.19 -8.65
C LEU A 107 18.70 -11.37 -8.51
N ILE A 108 19.67 -11.47 -9.40
CA ILE A 108 20.70 -12.51 -9.40
C ILE A 108 22.00 -11.92 -8.85
N ASN A 109 22.40 -12.32 -7.64
CA ASN A 109 23.62 -11.85 -6.98
C ASN A 109 24.63 -12.99 -6.76
N MET A 110 25.67 -13.05 -7.59
CA MET A 110 26.69 -14.11 -7.57
C MET A 110 27.98 -13.61 -6.90
N GLU A 111 27.95 -13.37 -5.59
CA GLU A 111 29.10 -12.93 -4.79
C GLU A 111 30.11 -14.04 -4.47
N ILE A 112 30.45 -14.85 -5.47
CA ILE A 112 31.38 -15.96 -5.34
C ILE A 112 32.25 -16.07 -6.59
N SER A 113 33.55 -16.31 -6.38
CA SER A 113 34.47 -16.54 -7.51
C SER A 113 34.16 -17.86 -8.22
N LEU A 114 34.38 -17.89 -9.53
CA LEU A 114 34.08 -18.98 -10.44
C LEU A 114 35.34 -19.43 -11.17
N ASN A 115 35.37 -20.71 -11.54
CA ASN A 115 36.34 -21.20 -12.51
C ASN A 115 35.89 -20.82 -13.93
N SER A 116 36.85 -20.64 -14.84
CA SER A 116 36.57 -20.25 -16.23
C SER A 116 35.59 -21.18 -16.96
N HIS A 117 35.60 -22.49 -16.65
CA HIS A 117 34.67 -23.46 -17.22
C HIS A 117 33.22 -23.32 -16.73
N GLN A 118 32.99 -22.61 -15.62
CA GLN A 118 31.65 -22.38 -15.06
C GLN A 118 30.97 -21.15 -15.67
N ILE A 119 31.73 -20.22 -16.25
CA ILE A 119 31.19 -18.99 -16.86
C ILE A 119 30.17 -19.27 -17.96
N PRO A 120 30.39 -20.21 -18.92
CA PRO A 120 29.38 -20.54 -19.92
C PRO A 120 28.09 -21.07 -19.29
N HIS A 121 28.17 -21.85 -18.22
CA HIS A 121 26.99 -22.37 -17.52
C HIS A 121 26.26 -21.28 -16.74
N LEU A 122 26.97 -20.28 -16.21
CA LEU A 122 26.35 -19.14 -15.54
C LEU A 122 25.61 -18.25 -16.55
N LYS A 123 26.22 -17.99 -17.71
CA LYS A 123 25.55 -17.29 -18.81
C LYS A 123 24.30 -18.06 -19.27
N GLU A 124 24.39 -19.38 -19.37
CA GLU A 124 23.22 -20.21 -19.65
C GLU A 124 22.14 -20.05 -18.58
N PHE A 125 22.50 -20.14 -17.29
CA PHE A 125 21.55 -19.98 -16.19
C PHE A 125 20.79 -18.66 -16.28
N VAL A 126 21.50 -17.55 -16.48
CA VAL A 126 20.90 -16.21 -16.56
C VAL A 126 20.02 -16.06 -17.81
N SER A 127 20.52 -16.44 -18.99
CA SER A 127 19.76 -16.33 -20.25
C SER A 127 18.51 -17.20 -20.23
N HIS A 128 18.65 -18.47 -19.80
CA HIS A 128 17.54 -19.42 -19.76
C HIS A 128 16.50 -19.01 -18.71
N LEU A 129 16.92 -18.42 -17.59
CA LEU A 129 16.00 -17.86 -16.60
C LEU A 129 15.21 -16.70 -17.19
N ALA A 130 15.86 -15.73 -17.84
CA ALA A 130 15.18 -14.59 -18.47
C ALA A 130 14.17 -15.07 -19.54
N GLU A 131 14.60 -15.95 -20.44
CA GLU A 131 13.74 -16.51 -21.50
C GLU A 131 12.54 -17.29 -20.93
N SER A 132 12.78 -18.13 -19.92
CA SER A 132 11.72 -18.93 -19.27
C SER A 132 10.74 -18.04 -18.52
N MET A 133 11.23 -17.03 -17.81
CA MET A 133 10.44 -16.04 -17.11
C MET A 133 9.56 -15.26 -18.08
N HIS A 134 10.12 -14.69 -19.16
CA HIS A 134 9.33 -13.96 -20.16
C HIS A 134 8.30 -14.83 -20.87
N SER A 135 8.62 -16.12 -21.08
CA SER A 135 7.68 -17.07 -21.68
C SER A 135 6.50 -17.40 -20.76
N LYS A 136 6.68 -17.42 -19.45
CA LYS A 136 5.63 -17.77 -18.47
C LYS A 136 4.89 -16.56 -17.94
N LEU A 137 5.60 -15.44 -17.78
CA LEU A 137 5.12 -14.19 -17.21
C LEU A 137 5.64 -13.01 -18.05
N PRO A 138 4.93 -12.64 -19.15
CA PRO A 138 5.32 -11.50 -19.96
C PRO A 138 5.47 -10.23 -19.13
N GLY A 139 6.62 -9.56 -19.26
CA GLY A 139 6.95 -8.37 -18.48
C GLY A 139 7.67 -8.64 -17.16
N SER A 140 7.98 -9.90 -16.82
CA SER A 140 8.88 -10.25 -15.72
C SER A 140 10.28 -9.65 -15.90
N LEU A 141 11.04 -9.54 -14.81
CA LEU A 141 12.41 -8.99 -14.82
C LEU A 141 13.43 -9.95 -14.19
N VAL A 142 14.55 -10.14 -14.87
CA VAL A 142 15.76 -10.77 -14.35
C VAL A 142 16.88 -9.74 -14.37
N ILE A 143 17.33 -9.34 -13.20
CA ILE A 143 18.33 -8.27 -13.03
C ILE A 143 19.62 -8.89 -12.50
N TRP A 144 20.74 -8.62 -13.19
CA TRP A 144 22.06 -9.08 -12.80
C TRP A 144 22.72 -8.09 -11.82
N TYR A 145 23.28 -8.55 -10.70
CA TYR A 145 24.10 -7.70 -9.83
C TYR A 145 25.56 -7.62 -10.31
N ASP A 146 26.18 -6.45 -10.25
CA ASP A 146 27.59 -6.23 -10.62
C ASP A 146 28.56 -6.90 -9.62
N CYS A 147 28.72 -8.22 -9.71
CA CYS A 147 29.55 -9.03 -8.81
C CYS A 147 30.71 -9.73 -9.54
N VAL A 148 30.48 -10.94 -10.05
CA VAL A 148 31.48 -11.74 -10.74
C VAL A 148 31.62 -11.28 -12.20
N THR A 149 32.86 -11.14 -12.65
CA THR A 149 33.20 -10.76 -14.01
C THR A 149 33.15 -11.95 -14.96
N ILE A 150 33.21 -11.68 -16.27
CA ILE A 150 33.30 -12.71 -17.31
C ILE A 150 34.52 -13.63 -17.19
N ASP A 151 35.53 -13.25 -16.40
CA ASP A 151 36.71 -14.05 -16.12
C ASP A 151 36.52 -14.97 -14.89
N GLY A 152 35.39 -14.88 -14.20
CA GLY A 152 35.09 -15.64 -12.98
C GLY A 152 35.65 -15.02 -11.70
N LYS A 153 36.28 -13.85 -11.78
CA LYS A 153 36.74 -13.12 -10.59
C LYS A 153 35.59 -12.33 -9.98
N LEU A 154 35.38 -12.49 -8.67
CA LEU A 154 34.53 -11.59 -7.87
C LEU A 154 35.23 -10.22 -7.79
N ASP A 155 34.70 -9.25 -8.53
CA ASP A 155 35.31 -7.93 -8.72
C ASP A 155 34.21 -6.95 -9.16
N TRP A 156 33.57 -6.27 -8.20
CA TRP A 156 32.55 -5.25 -8.47
C TRP A 156 33.16 -4.12 -9.31
N GLN A 157 32.64 -3.89 -10.50
CA GLN A 157 33.20 -2.89 -11.42
C GLN A 157 32.75 -1.47 -11.09
N ASN A 158 31.65 -1.31 -10.35
CA ASN A 158 31.00 -0.03 -10.03
C ASN A 158 30.61 0.77 -11.29
N GLN A 159 30.45 0.09 -12.43
CA GLN A 159 29.99 0.64 -13.70
C GLN A 159 29.67 -0.52 -14.66
N LEU A 160 28.84 -0.27 -15.66
CA LEU A 160 28.69 -1.18 -16.80
C LEU A 160 29.91 -1.03 -17.73
N ASN A 161 30.61 -2.13 -18.00
CA ASN A 161 31.73 -2.17 -18.94
C ASN A 161 31.93 -3.59 -19.53
N GLU A 162 32.95 -3.79 -20.37
CA GLU A 162 33.21 -5.06 -21.05
C GLU A 162 33.30 -6.30 -20.14
N LYS A 163 33.62 -6.13 -18.85
CA LYS A 163 33.76 -7.25 -17.91
C LYS A 163 32.44 -7.78 -17.35
N ASN A 164 31.36 -7.00 -17.38
CA ASN A 164 30.04 -7.40 -16.88
C ASN A 164 28.93 -7.24 -17.94
N LYS A 165 29.19 -6.49 -19.01
CA LYS A 165 28.26 -6.27 -20.14
C LYS A 165 27.72 -7.56 -20.76
N PRO A 166 28.50 -8.65 -20.93
CA PRO A 166 27.94 -9.91 -21.43
C PRO A 166 26.87 -10.55 -20.55
N PHE A 167 26.77 -10.21 -19.26
CA PHE A 167 25.64 -10.63 -18.41
C PHE A 167 24.44 -9.69 -18.56
N PHE A 168 24.68 -8.37 -18.65
CA PHE A 168 23.66 -7.37 -18.95
C PHE A 168 22.94 -7.63 -20.28
N ASP A 169 23.67 -8.06 -21.31
CA ASP A 169 23.11 -8.27 -22.65
C ASP A 169 22.18 -9.49 -22.77
N ILE A 170 22.19 -10.40 -21.79
CA ILE A 170 21.40 -11.65 -21.78
C ILE A 170 20.26 -11.64 -20.75
N CYS A 171 20.02 -10.50 -20.09
CA CYS A 171 18.93 -10.33 -19.12
C CYS A 171 18.35 -8.91 -19.20
N ASP A 172 17.42 -8.58 -18.31
CA ASP A 172 16.61 -7.36 -18.39
C ASP A 172 17.32 -6.11 -17.89
N GLY A 173 18.36 -6.25 -17.06
CA GLY A 173 19.14 -5.12 -16.61
C GLY A 173 20.28 -5.47 -15.67
N ILE A 174 21.03 -4.46 -15.26
CA ILE A 174 22.15 -4.58 -14.32
C ILE A 174 21.96 -3.66 -13.12
N TYR A 175 22.09 -4.23 -11.93
CA TYR A 175 22.22 -3.52 -10.68
C TYR A 175 23.71 -3.29 -10.41
N VAL A 176 24.18 -2.07 -10.70
CA VAL A 176 25.59 -1.69 -10.53
C VAL A 176 25.90 -1.44 -9.05
N ASN A 177 27.04 -1.95 -8.58
CA ASN A 177 27.47 -1.81 -7.19
C ASN A 177 27.60 -0.33 -6.77
N TYR A 178 27.32 -0.03 -5.51
CA TYR A 178 27.21 1.33 -5.00
C TYR A 178 28.53 2.12 -4.86
N GLY A 179 29.69 1.47 -5.04
CA GLY A 179 31.03 2.10 -4.95
C GLY A 179 31.44 2.97 -6.16
N TRP A 180 30.48 3.52 -6.88
CA TRP A 180 30.68 4.22 -8.14
C TRP A 180 31.06 5.70 -7.92
N LYS A 181 31.57 6.36 -8.98
CA LYS A 181 32.08 7.76 -8.94
C LYS A 181 31.33 8.65 -9.91
N GLU A 182 31.44 9.98 -9.76
CA GLU A 182 30.63 10.94 -10.51
C GLU A 182 30.53 10.70 -12.03
N ASP A 183 31.60 10.32 -12.73
CA ASP A 183 31.55 10.07 -14.19
C ASP A 183 31.02 8.68 -14.59
N THR A 184 30.91 7.75 -13.65
CA THR A 184 30.54 6.34 -13.92
C THR A 184 29.10 6.14 -14.38
N PRO A 185 28.07 6.89 -13.92
CA PRO A 185 26.71 6.77 -14.45
C PRO A 185 26.68 7.12 -15.94
N LYS A 186 27.24 8.27 -16.33
CA LYS A 186 27.41 8.67 -17.74
C LYS A 186 28.15 7.63 -18.58
N ASN A 187 29.26 7.08 -18.07
CA ASN A 187 30.02 6.05 -18.79
C ASN A 187 29.21 4.75 -18.95
N SER A 188 28.45 4.36 -17.92
CA SER A 188 27.59 3.18 -17.96
C SER A 188 26.42 3.38 -18.93
N ALA A 189 25.83 4.58 -18.98
CA ALA A 189 24.82 4.96 -19.96
C ALA A 189 25.35 4.82 -21.39
N ALA A 190 26.56 5.32 -21.64
CA ALA A 190 27.21 5.21 -22.94
C ALA A 190 27.49 3.75 -23.33
N ALA A 191 27.89 2.90 -22.38
CA ALA A 191 28.11 1.47 -22.61
C ALA A 191 26.80 0.69 -22.85
N ALA A 192 25.69 1.13 -22.27
CA ALA A 192 24.36 0.53 -22.45
C ALA A 192 23.66 0.97 -23.75
N GLY A 193 23.98 2.16 -24.27
CA GLY A 193 23.31 2.73 -25.43
C GLY A 193 21.82 2.98 -25.14
N GLU A 194 20.93 2.46 -26.00
CA GLU A 194 19.47 2.61 -25.84
C GLU A 194 18.93 1.95 -24.55
N ARG A 195 19.67 0.98 -23.99
CA ARG A 195 19.30 0.30 -22.74
C ARG A 195 19.79 1.02 -21.47
N LYS A 196 20.10 2.32 -21.54
CA LYS A 196 20.60 3.10 -20.39
C LYS A 196 19.68 3.09 -19.16
N TYR A 197 18.37 2.92 -19.33
CA TYR A 197 17.42 2.79 -18.22
C TYR A 197 17.38 1.40 -17.59
N ASP A 198 18.00 0.41 -18.22
CA ASP A 198 18.20 -0.94 -17.67
C ASP A 198 19.48 -1.01 -16.80
N VAL A 199 20.21 0.10 -16.69
CA VAL A 199 21.34 0.28 -15.76
C VAL A 199 20.85 0.95 -14.50
N TYR A 200 20.76 0.18 -13.42
CA TYR A 200 20.38 0.65 -12.10
C TYR A 200 21.63 0.91 -11.26
N MET A 201 22.00 2.18 -11.10
CA MET A 201 23.17 2.56 -10.31
C MET A 201 22.83 2.49 -8.81
N GLY A 202 23.55 1.63 -8.07
CA GLY A 202 23.27 1.34 -6.66
C GLY A 202 23.58 2.50 -5.72
N ILE A 203 22.72 2.72 -4.73
CA ILE A 203 22.92 3.70 -3.66
C ILE A 203 22.68 2.99 -2.34
N ASP A 204 23.73 2.79 -1.55
CA ASP A 204 23.60 2.21 -0.21
C ASP A 204 23.15 3.27 0.81
N VAL A 205 21.93 3.14 1.33
CA VAL A 205 21.38 4.11 2.27
C VAL A 205 22.11 4.09 3.61
N PHE A 206 22.83 3.03 3.96
CA PHE A 206 23.72 3.02 5.14
C PHE A 206 25.03 3.79 4.91
N GLY A 207 25.28 4.30 3.70
CA GLY A 207 26.42 5.16 3.41
C GLY A 207 27.75 4.43 3.22
N ARG A 208 27.77 3.09 3.10
CA ARG A 208 29.03 2.31 3.05
C ARG A 208 29.68 2.43 1.67
N GLY A 209 30.53 3.45 1.50
CA GLY A 209 31.28 3.66 0.26
C GLY A 209 30.44 4.13 -0.92
N THR A 210 29.17 4.50 -0.68
CA THR A 210 28.27 5.04 -1.70
C THR A 210 28.62 6.48 -2.06
N TYR A 211 28.36 6.89 -3.31
CA TYR A 211 28.48 8.29 -3.70
C TYR A 211 27.49 9.16 -2.89
N GLY A 212 27.92 10.34 -2.45
CA GLY A 212 27.09 11.24 -1.64
C GLY A 212 26.90 10.84 -0.17
N GLY A 213 27.37 9.65 0.25
CA GLY A 213 27.40 9.24 1.65
C GLY A 213 26.13 8.59 2.22
N GLY A 214 25.08 8.40 1.42
CA GLY A 214 23.85 7.70 1.85
C GLY A 214 23.06 8.49 2.90
N GLU A 215 22.32 7.78 3.77
CA GLU A 215 21.55 8.34 4.87
C GLU A 215 20.63 9.50 4.42
N TRP A 216 20.65 10.63 5.14
CA TRP A 216 19.99 11.88 4.81
C TRP A 216 20.57 12.61 3.58
N HIS A 217 21.65 12.10 2.98
CA HIS A 217 22.30 12.63 1.78
C HIS A 217 22.09 11.74 0.54
N THR A 218 21.21 10.73 0.62
CA THR A 218 20.87 9.82 -0.50
C THR A 218 20.48 10.59 -1.78
N ASN A 219 19.83 11.75 -1.63
CA ASN A 219 19.42 12.60 -2.73
C ASN A 219 20.59 13.13 -3.59
N VAL A 220 21.79 13.28 -3.01
CA VAL A 220 22.99 13.73 -3.74
C VAL A 220 23.35 12.76 -4.85
N ALA A 221 23.27 11.45 -4.58
CA ALA A 221 23.48 10.44 -5.60
C ALA A 221 22.35 10.45 -6.63
N LEU A 222 21.08 10.53 -6.18
CA LEU A 222 19.92 10.58 -7.07
C LEU A 222 19.98 11.74 -8.07
N ASP A 223 20.43 12.93 -7.64
CA ASP A 223 20.55 14.11 -8.50
C ASP A 223 21.57 13.88 -9.63
N VAL A 224 22.69 13.21 -9.34
CA VAL A 224 23.70 12.84 -10.35
C VAL A 224 23.12 11.82 -11.33
N LEU A 225 22.48 10.77 -10.83
CA LEU A 225 21.90 9.72 -11.68
C LEU A 225 20.81 10.27 -12.60
N ARG A 226 19.96 11.17 -12.08
CA ARG A 226 18.92 11.83 -12.87
C ARG A 226 19.52 12.74 -13.94
N LYS A 227 20.58 13.47 -13.62
CA LYS A 227 21.31 14.34 -14.58
C LYS A 227 21.93 13.52 -15.72
N ASP A 228 22.48 12.35 -15.40
CA ASP A 228 23.13 11.47 -16.37
C ASP A 228 22.15 10.50 -17.08
N ASP A 229 20.86 10.62 -16.79
CA ASP A 229 19.76 9.96 -17.50
C ASP A 229 19.86 8.41 -17.49
N VAL A 230 20.18 7.87 -16.31
CA VAL A 230 20.20 6.43 -16.00
C VAL A 230 19.25 6.11 -14.85
N SER A 231 18.98 4.82 -14.59
CA SER A 231 18.14 4.40 -13.47
C SER A 231 18.91 4.37 -12.14
N ALA A 232 18.19 4.54 -11.04
CA ALA A 232 18.70 4.41 -9.68
C ALA A 232 18.22 3.12 -9.00
N ALA A 233 19.07 2.60 -8.12
CA ALA A 233 18.84 1.41 -7.31
C ALA A 233 19.10 1.72 -5.83
N ILE A 234 18.06 1.96 -5.04
CA ILE A 234 18.21 2.29 -3.61
C ILE A 234 18.33 1.00 -2.82
N PHE A 235 19.46 0.78 -2.16
CA PHE A 235 19.71 -0.36 -1.29
C PHE A 235 19.47 -0.04 0.17
N ALA A 236 18.74 -0.93 0.86
CA ALA A 236 18.54 -0.92 2.31
C ALA A 236 17.93 0.39 2.87
N PRO A 237 16.81 0.90 2.32
CA PRO A 237 16.11 2.06 2.92
C PRO A 237 15.55 1.76 4.32
N GLY A 238 15.56 0.50 4.76
CA GLY A 238 15.30 0.07 6.14
C GLY A 238 16.18 0.78 7.18
N TRP A 239 17.30 1.39 6.75
CA TRP A 239 18.12 2.27 7.57
C TRP A 239 17.31 3.28 8.40
N VAL A 240 16.26 3.90 7.84
CA VAL A 240 15.45 4.90 8.55
C VAL A 240 14.80 4.31 9.80
N TYR A 241 14.44 3.02 9.75
CA TYR A 241 13.84 2.28 10.85
C TYR A 241 14.88 1.68 11.80
N GLU A 242 15.95 1.11 11.25
CA GLU A 242 16.97 0.41 12.02
C GLU A 242 17.89 1.35 12.81
N HIS A 243 18.01 2.61 12.37
CA HIS A 243 18.81 3.62 13.04
C HIS A 243 17.94 4.57 13.85
N LYS A 244 18.48 5.00 15.00
CA LYS A 244 17.82 5.98 15.85
C LYS A 244 17.67 7.31 15.13
N GLN A 245 16.42 7.72 14.90
CA GLN A 245 16.06 9.00 14.32
C GLN A 245 15.78 10.05 15.40
N GLU A 246 15.81 11.33 15.00
CA GLU A 246 15.42 12.44 15.88
C GLU A 246 13.92 12.46 16.18
N THR A 247 13.11 11.94 15.25
CA THR A 247 11.65 11.87 15.33
C THR A 247 11.19 10.42 15.32
N ASP A 248 9.89 10.20 15.49
CA ASP A 248 9.28 8.89 15.26
C ASP A 248 9.49 8.41 13.81
N PHE A 249 9.28 7.10 13.59
CA PHE A 249 9.48 6.45 12.31
C PHE A 249 8.61 7.04 11.19
N GLN A 250 7.33 7.35 11.47
CA GLN A 250 6.42 7.94 10.48
C GLN A 250 6.99 9.25 9.94
N THR A 251 7.37 10.14 10.85
CA THR A 251 7.93 11.46 10.52
C THR A 251 9.27 11.33 9.81
N ALA A 252 10.18 10.48 10.30
CA ALA A 252 11.49 10.30 9.70
C ALA A 252 11.39 9.68 8.29
N GLN A 253 10.54 8.67 8.12
CA GLN A 253 10.32 8.02 6.83
C GLN A 253 9.73 8.99 5.81
N ASN A 254 8.69 9.75 6.18
CA ASN A 254 8.13 10.78 5.29
C ASN A 254 9.17 11.84 4.91
N LYS A 255 10.02 12.29 5.85
CA LYS A 255 11.09 13.24 5.54
C LYS A 255 12.10 12.65 4.54
N TRP A 256 12.53 11.42 4.75
CA TRP A 256 13.54 10.77 3.93
C TRP A 256 13.03 10.52 2.50
N TRP A 257 11.83 9.96 2.36
CA TRP A 257 11.22 9.76 1.04
C TRP A 257 10.86 11.07 0.33
N ASN A 258 10.58 12.16 1.07
CA ASN A 258 10.43 13.48 0.47
C ASN A 258 11.74 14.01 -0.13
N LEU A 259 12.92 13.63 0.39
CA LEU A 259 14.19 13.92 -0.27
C LEU A 259 14.30 13.17 -1.59
N VAL A 260 13.97 11.88 -1.58
CA VAL A 260 13.93 11.04 -2.80
C VAL A 260 12.96 11.62 -3.83
N LYS A 261 11.75 11.99 -3.42
CA LYS A 261 10.73 12.61 -4.27
C LYS A 261 11.19 13.92 -4.90
N LYS A 262 11.87 14.79 -4.15
CA LYS A 262 12.39 16.07 -4.69
C LYS A 262 13.42 15.85 -5.79
N SER A 263 14.29 14.85 -5.64
CA SER A 263 15.31 14.51 -6.63
C SER A 263 14.77 13.68 -7.79
N TRP A 264 13.94 12.68 -7.53
CA TRP A 264 13.53 11.67 -8.52
C TRP A 264 12.14 11.89 -9.12
N GLY A 265 11.24 12.55 -8.40
CA GLY A 265 9.85 12.77 -8.83
C GLY A 265 8.98 11.52 -8.72
N LEU A 266 7.71 11.66 -9.10
CA LEU A 266 6.72 10.59 -9.08
C LEU A 266 6.88 9.69 -10.31
N VAL A 267 6.76 8.37 -10.11
CA VAL A 267 6.85 7.36 -11.19
C VAL A 267 5.57 6.52 -11.30
N GLN A 268 4.75 6.45 -10.24
CA GLN A 268 3.39 5.91 -10.34
C GLN A 268 2.33 7.00 -10.24
N SER A 269 1.20 6.72 -10.88
CA SER A 269 0.00 7.55 -10.92
C SER A 269 -1.22 6.68 -10.66
N TYR A 270 -2.20 7.17 -9.92
CA TYR A 270 -3.46 6.50 -9.66
C TYR A 270 -4.55 7.55 -9.36
N PRO A 271 -5.82 7.31 -9.74
CA PRO A 271 -6.33 6.10 -10.40
C PRO A 271 -5.97 6.00 -11.89
N LYS A 272 -5.74 4.77 -12.38
CA LYS A 272 -5.67 4.45 -13.82
C LYS A 272 -6.93 3.73 -14.31
N LEU A 273 -7.63 3.05 -13.41
CA LEU A 273 -8.80 2.21 -13.68
C LEU A 273 -9.87 2.43 -12.61
N LEU A 274 -11.11 2.01 -12.92
CA LEU A 274 -12.23 1.97 -12.00
C LEU A 274 -12.58 0.51 -11.63
N PRO A 275 -13.15 0.27 -10.43
CA PRO A 275 -13.27 1.22 -9.34
C PRO A 275 -11.89 1.57 -8.74
N PHE A 276 -11.82 2.72 -8.08
CA PHE A 276 -10.66 3.13 -7.29
C PHE A 276 -11.10 3.44 -5.87
N TYR A 277 -10.43 2.82 -4.90
CA TYR A 277 -10.72 2.96 -3.49
C TYR A 277 -9.45 3.20 -2.70
N SER A 278 -9.50 4.13 -1.75
CA SER A 278 -8.47 4.29 -0.73
C SER A 278 -9.10 4.61 0.61
N ASN A 279 -8.73 3.85 1.63
CA ASN A 279 -8.94 4.14 3.05
C ASN A 279 -7.67 4.65 3.74
N PHE A 280 -6.61 4.91 2.98
CA PHE A 280 -5.31 5.38 3.48
C PHE A 280 -4.60 4.45 4.48
N ASP A 281 -5.11 3.24 4.70
CA ASP A 281 -4.54 2.27 5.63
C ASP A 281 -3.13 1.90 5.21
N GLN A 282 -2.17 2.01 6.13
CA GLN A 282 -0.77 1.67 5.90
C GLN A 282 -0.43 0.19 6.11
N GLY A 283 -1.43 -0.64 6.40
CA GLY A 283 -1.28 -2.05 6.72
C GLY A 283 -0.88 -2.27 8.17
N HIS A 284 -1.21 -1.33 9.06
CA HIS A 284 -1.03 -1.45 10.51
C HIS A 284 -1.93 -0.47 11.26
N GLY A 285 -2.14 -0.73 12.54
CA GLY A 285 -2.91 0.16 13.40
C GLY A 285 -2.94 -0.30 14.85
N HIS A 286 -3.45 0.58 15.72
CA HIS A 286 -3.62 0.30 17.14
C HIS A 286 -5.00 -0.27 17.48
N HIS A 287 -5.92 -0.22 16.53
CA HIS A 287 -7.27 -0.76 16.58
C HIS A 287 -7.73 -1.04 15.13
N VAL A 288 -8.90 -1.65 14.96
CA VAL A 288 -9.52 -1.87 13.65
C VAL A 288 -10.90 -1.25 13.65
N SER A 289 -11.20 -0.45 12.61
CA SER A 289 -12.52 0.14 12.39
C SER A 289 -13.14 -0.33 11.09
N VAL A 290 -14.47 -0.42 11.05
CA VAL A 290 -15.26 -0.66 9.84
C VAL A 290 -16.45 0.30 9.87
N ASP A 291 -16.66 1.05 8.79
CA ASP A 291 -17.70 2.07 8.66
C ASP A 291 -17.70 3.12 9.79
N GLY A 292 -16.52 3.40 10.36
CA GLY A 292 -16.31 4.33 11.48
C GLY A 292 -16.55 3.75 12.87
N GLU A 293 -17.00 2.50 12.96
CA GLU A 293 -17.17 1.78 14.23
C GLU A 293 -15.92 0.94 14.54
N GLN A 294 -15.39 1.08 15.76
CA GLN A 294 -14.25 0.29 16.21
C GLN A 294 -14.68 -1.15 16.52
N ILE A 295 -14.22 -2.11 15.71
CA ILE A 295 -14.56 -3.54 15.83
C ILE A 295 -13.52 -4.35 16.62
N SER A 296 -12.32 -3.79 16.82
CA SER A 296 -11.27 -4.38 17.64
C SER A 296 -10.39 -3.30 18.24
N ASP A 297 -9.94 -3.46 19.48
CA ASP A 297 -8.95 -2.62 20.17
C ASP A 297 -7.53 -3.18 20.13
N ALA A 298 -7.33 -4.30 19.43
CA ALA A 298 -6.03 -4.94 19.30
C ALA A 298 -5.14 -4.19 18.28
N SER A 299 -3.86 -4.04 18.63
CA SER A 299 -2.84 -3.60 17.67
C SER A 299 -2.51 -4.70 16.67
N TRP A 300 -2.23 -4.30 15.43
CA TRP A 300 -2.04 -5.23 14.32
C TRP A 300 -1.12 -4.65 13.23
N ASN A 301 -0.53 -5.55 12.44
CA ASN A 301 0.06 -5.24 11.14
C ASN A 301 -0.29 -6.34 10.14
N ASN A 302 -0.58 -5.96 8.90
CA ASN A 302 -0.64 -6.82 7.73
C ASN A 302 -0.50 -5.93 6.48
N LEU A 303 0.68 -5.89 5.86
CA LEU A 303 0.93 -5.06 4.68
C LEU A 303 0.03 -5.39 3.48
N SER A 304 -0.55 -6.60 3.41
CA SER A 304 -1.54 -6.93 2.38
C SER A 304 -2.77 -6.01 2.45
N SER A 305 -3.09 -5.47 3.63
CA SER A 305 -4.22 -4.57 3.86
C SER A 305 -3.91 -3.11 3.52
N GLN A 306 -2.67 -2.79 3.13
CA GLN A 306 -2.30 -1.42 2.81
C GLN A 306 -3.05 -0.91 1.56
N GLY A 307 -3.87 0.12 1.73
CA GLY A 307 -4.59 0.78 0.64
C GLY A 307 -3.70 1.74 -0.16
N PHE A 308 -4.24 2.31 -1.25
CA PHE A 308 -3.54 3.33 -2.04
C PHE A 308 -3.13 4.54 -1.19
N GLN A 309 -1.85 4.87 -1.17
CA GLN A 309 -1.30 5.89 -0.28
C GLN A 309 -1.30 7.28 -0.92
N PRO A 310 -1.64 8.36 -0.18
CA PRO A 310 -1.71 9.70 -0.72
C PRO A 310 -0.34 10.39 -0.76
N ILE A 311 -0.22 11.42 -1.61
CA ILE A 311 1.00 12.23 -1.77
C ILE A 311 1.10 13.32 -0.68
N LEU A 312 -0.02 13.94 -0.32
CA LEU A 312 -0.16 14.99 0.70
C LEU A 312 0.65 16.26 0.44
N ASP A 313 0.67 16.73 -0.82
CA ASP A 313 1.29 18.01 -1.17
C ASP A 313 0.28 19.16 -1.12
N VAL A 314 0.62 20.26 -0.46
CA VAL A 314 -0.16 21.50 -0.59
C VAL A 314 0.01 22.03 -2.02
N THR A 315 -1.08 22.11 -2.78
CA THR A 315 -1.07 22.57 -4.18
C THR A 315 -1.50 24.01 -4.33
N ASP A 316 -2.40 24.48 -3.47
CA ASP A 316 -2.91 25.84 -3.48
C ASP A 316 -3.33 26.24 -2.06
N ALA A 317 -3.20 27.52 -1.73
CA ALA A 317 -3.60 28.05 -0.44
C ALA A 317 -3.93 29.54 -0.58
N SER A 318 -5.09 29.94 -0.09
CA SER A 318 -5.48 31.35 -0.06
C SER A 318 -4.87 32.13 1.13
N THR A 319 -4.10 31.47 2.00
CA THR A 319 -3.47 32.08 3.18
C THR A 319 -2.02 31.62 3.36
N SER A 320 -1.25 32.39 4.13
CA SER A 320 0.11 32.02 4.55
C SER A 320 0.14 31.02 5.72
N HIS A 321 -1.00 30.75 6.36
CA HIS A 321 -1.12 29.79 7.45
C HIS A 321 -1.35 28.39 6.86
N SER A 322 -0.57 27.39 7.30
CA SER A 322 -0.61 26.07 6.68
C SER A 322 -1.49 25.09 7.46
N ILE A 323 -2.41 24.46 6.74
CA ILE A 323 -3.00 23.20 7.14
C ILE A 323 -1.98 22.11 6.81
N GLN A 324 -1.72 21.24 7.78
CA GLN A 324 -0.89 20.06 7.60
C GLN A 324 -1.81 18.85 7.46
N ALA A 325 -1.51 17.99 6.49
CA ALA A 325 -2.14 16.70 6.34
C ALA A 325 -1.16 15.60 6.78
N TYR A 326 -1.65 14.67 7.61
CA TYR A 326 -0.86 13.55 8.10
C TYR A 326 -1.75 12.33 8.37
N LEU A 327 -1.14 11.15 8.44
CA LEU A 327 -1.85 9.92 8.79
C LEU A 327 -2.16 9.91 10.28
N ASN A 328 -3.41 9.59 10.60
CA ASN A 328 -3.95 9.51 11.94
C ASN A 328 -4.44 8.09 12.24
N PHE A 329 -4.08 7.60 13.41
CA PHE A 329 -4.38 6.25 13.90
C PHE A 329 -5.44 6.25 15.02
N LYS A 330 -6.09 7.39 15.28
CA LYS A 330 -7.09 7.55 16.35
C LYS A 330 -8.51 7.58 15.79
N GLU A 331 -8.80 8.58 14.97
CA GLU A 331 -10.08 8.68 14.27
C GLU A 331 -9.95 7.96 12.93
N VAL A 332 -10.38 6.70 12.89
CA VAL A 332 -10.24 5.81 11.73
C VAL A 332 -11.61 5.38 11.20
N TYR A 333 -11.83 5.51 9.90
CA TYR A 333 -13.07 5.07 9.27
C TYR A 333 -13.06 3.57 8.92
N ASN A 334 -12.05 3.12 8.16
CA ASN A 334 -11.89 1.72 7.74
C ASN A 334 -10.43 1.29 7.88
N GLY A 335 -10.20 0.15 8.54
CA GLY A 335 -8.86 -0.41 8.73
C GLY A 335 -8.13 0.24 9.92
N GLY A 336 -6.88 0.66 9.70
CA GLY A 336 -5.98 1.16 10.74
C GLY A 336 -5.62 2.64 10.69
N GLY A 337 -5.97 3.37 9.63
CA GLY A 337 -5.56 4.77 9.44
C GLY A 337 -6.56 5.64 8.67
N SER A 338 -6.45 6.95 8.82
CA SER A 338 -7.21 7.97 8.08
C SER A 338 -6.39 9.26 7.99
N ILE A 339 -6.75 10.21 7.13
CA ILE A 339 -5.96 11.45 6.96
C ILE A 339 -6.53 12.55 7.83
N ALA A 340 -5.76 13.00 8.83
CA ALA A 340 -6.08 14.18 9.61
C ALA A 340 -5.54 15.45 8.94
N LEU A 341 -6.33 16.51 9.00
CA LEU A 341 -6.05 17.82 8.44
C LEU A 341 -6.16 18.84 9.57
N GLU A 342 -5.03 19.36 10.02
CA GLU A 342 -4.94 20.21 11.20
C GLU A 342 -4.12 21.48 10.94
N GLY A 343 -4.54 22.59 11.52
CA GLY A 343 -3.79 23.84 11.48
C GLY A 343 -4.66 25.03 11.84
N THR A 344 -4.38 26.17 11.21
CA THR A 344 -5.24 27.34 11.27
C THR A 344 -5.73 27.72 9.89
N LEU A 345 -7.00 28.11 9.80
CA LEU A 345 -7.61 28.58 8.56
C LEU A 345 -8.49 29.79 8.88
N GLU A 346 -8.36 30.85 8.09
CA GLU A 346 -9.17 32.06 8.22
C GLU A 346 -10.55 31.86 7.57
N GLN A 347 -11.51 32.72 7.91
CA GLN A 347 -12.83 32.67 7.28
C GLN A 347 -12.73 32.99 5.78
N ASN A 348 -13.55 32.33 4.96
CA ASN A 348 -13.57 32.46 3.50
C ASN A 348 -12.24 32.10 2.80
N CYS A 349 -11.34 31.42 3.51
CA CYS A 349 -10.09 30.92 2.98
C CYS A 349 -10.13 29.41 2.78
N TYR A 350 -9.22 28.91 1.95
CA TYR A 350 -9.08 27.49 1.69
C TYR A 350 -7.61 27.07 1.52
N THR A 351 -7.40 25.77 1.68
CA THR A 351 -6.15 25.08 1.33
C THR A 351 -6.50 23.84 0.52
N GLU A 352 -5.82 23.66 -0.62
CA GLU A 352 -5.88 22.42 -1.40
C GLU A 352 -4.66 21.56 -1.15
N ILE A 353 -4.91 20.28 -0.89
CA ILE A 353 -3.88 19.28 -0.66
C ILE A 353 -4.10 18.13 -1.64
N ARG A 354 -3.10 17.87 -2.48
CA ARG A 354 -3.11 16.76 -3.43
C ARG A 354 -3.03 15.43 -2.71
N LEU A 355 -4.04 14.60 -2.97
CA LEU A 355 -4.06 13.22 -2.52
C LEU A 355 -3.46 12.32 -3.59
N PHE A 356 -3.95 12.43 -4.83
CA PHE A 356 -3.61 11.49 -5.90
C PHE A 356 -3.40 12.21 -7.25
N GLN A 357 -2.50 11.66 -8.08
CA GLN A 357 -2.31 12.07 -9.46
C GLN A 357 -2.82 10.96 -10.38
N GLY A 358 -3.93 11.22 -11.06
CA GLY A 358 -4.65 10.22 -11.86
C GLY A 358 -4.25 10.19 -13.32
N GLU A 359 -4.59 9.08 -13.96
CA GLU A 359 -4.58 8.93 -15.41
C GLU A 359 -5.86 8.33 -15.99
N LEU A 360 -6.93 8.36 -15.20
CA LEU A 360 -8.22 7.77 -15.54
C LEU A 360 -8.92 8.57 -16.64
N VAL A 361 -9.18 7.93 -17.78
CA VAL A 361 -9.99 8.50 -18.86
C VAL A 361 -11.46 8.15 -18.62
N LEU A 362 -12.32 9.17 -18.60
CA LEU A 362 -13.75 9.01 -18.34
C LEU A 362 -14.53 8.70 -19.63
N GLY A 363 -15.39 7.69 -19.56
CA GLY A 363 -16.28 7.28 -20.64
C GLY A 363 -17.65 7.95 -20.57
N GLU A 364 -18.64 7.32 -21.21
CA GLU A 364 -20.03 7.81 -21.25
C GLU A 364 -20.79 7.62 -19.93
N VAL A 365 -20.39 6.60 -19.15
CA VAL A 365 -21.02 6.26 -17.87
C VAL A 365 -20.66 7.32 -16.83
N PRO A 366 -21.63 7.81 -16.03
CA PRO A 366 -21.34 8.75 -14.95
C PRO A 366 -20.37 8.16 -13.91
N LEU A 367 -19.50 9.02 -13.40
CA LEU A 367 -18.58 8.70 -12.32
C LEU A 367 -19.23 9.10 -11.00
N ILE A 368 -19.41 8.12 -10.10
CA ILE A 368 -19.81 8.35 -8.72
C ILE A 368 -18.54 8.52 -7.89
N LEU A 369 -18.51 9.60 -7.11
CA LEU A 369 -17.46 9.89 -6.15
C LEU A 369 -18.04 9.86 -4.75
N MET A 370 -17.35 9.18 -3.84
CA MET A 370 -17.73 9.10 -2.44
C MET A 370 -16.53 9.44 -1.59
N TYR A 371 -16.74 10.17 -0.49
CA TYR A 371 -15.72 10.35 0.53
C TYR A 371 -16.33 10.39 1.92
N SER A 372 -15.69 9.73 2.89
CA SER A 372 -16.09 9.80 4.29
C SER A 372 -15.29 10.87 5.04
N SER A 373 -15.98 11.64 5.88
CA SER A 373 -15.35 12.69 6.65
C SER A 373 -15.96 12.87 8.03
N GLN A 374 -15.11 13.29 8.95
CA GLN A 374 -15.45 13.79 10.28
C GLN A 374 -14.83 15.18 10.42
N SER A 375 -15.56 16.16 10.96
CA SER A 375 -15.03 17.51 11.16
C SER A 375 -15.49 18.12 12.48
N ASN A 376 -14.70 19.09 12.97
CA ASN A 376 -14.98 19.80 14.21
C ASN A 376 -15.44 21.24 13.95
N GLY A 377 -16.51 21.64 14.62
CA GLY A 377 -17.04 23.00 14.58
C GLY A 377 -17.50 23.38 13.18
N ASP A 378 -16.92 24.47 12.67
CA ASP A 378 -17.18 25.04 11.34
C ASP A 378 -16.18 24.54 10.26
N SER A 379 -15.31 23.58 10.59
CA SER A 379 -14.39 22.97 9.63
C SER A 379 -15.17 22.12 8.62
N GLN A 380 -14.86 22.27 7.32
CA GLN A 380 -15.50 21.54 6.24
C GLN A 380 -14.46 20.97 5.26
N LEU A 381 -14.88 19.93 4.55
CA LEU A 381 -14.09 19.23 3.53
C LEU A 381 -14.87 19.12 2.21
N GLY A 382 -14.15 19.31 1.11
CA GLY A 382 -14.64 19.10 -0.25
C GLY A 382 -13.58 18.41 -1.11
N LEU A 383 -14.00 17.82 -2.22
CA LEU A 383 -13.11 17.13 -3.17
C LEU A 383 -12.92 18.00 -4.42
N SER A 384 -11.69 18.44 -4.65
CA SER A 384 -11.28 19.22 -5.83
C SER A 384 -10.67 18.27 -6.87
N LEU A 385 -11.25 18.27 -8.07
CA LEU A 385 -10.89 17.36 -9.16
C LEU A 385 -10.43 18.14 -10.38
N GLU A 386 -9.26 17.80 -10.91
CA GLU A 386 -8.72 18.41 -12.12
C GLU A 386 -8.83 17.47 -13.31
N PHE A 387 -9.34 17.99 -14.42
CA PHE A 387 -9.57 17.27 -15.66
C PHE A 387 -8.89 17.94 -16.84
N LEU A 388 -8.33 17.11 -17.72
CA LEU A 388 -7.73 17.54 -18.96
C LEU A 388 -8.43 16.88 -20.16
N SER A 389 -8.78 17.68 -21.15
CA SER A 389 -9.14 17.25 -22.50
C SER A 389 -8.10 17.73 -23.51
N SER A 390 -8.26 17.41 -24.79
CA SER A 390 -7.35 17.85 -25.85
C SER A 390 -7.23 19.38 -25.97
N THR A 391 -8.26 20.14 -25.57
CA THR A 391 -8.31 21.60 -25.75
C THR A 391 -8.55 22.37 -24.46
N ASN A 392 -9.11 21.75 -23.41
CA ASN A 392 -9.56 22.44 -22.20
C ASN A 392 -9.08 21.75 -20.92
N LYS A 393 -8.77 22.56 -19.90
CA LYS A 393 -8.65 22.15 -18.50
C LYS A 393 -9.92 22.55 -17.75
N ARG A 394 -10.44 21.66 -16.90
CA ARG A 394 -11.56 21.97 -15.99
C ARG A 394 -11.19 21.56 -14.57
N LYS A 395 -11.63 22.35 -13.60
CA LYS A 395 -11.46 22.08 -12.18
C LYS A 395 -12.83 22.06 -11.53
N LEU A 396 -13.23 20.93 -10.96
CA LEU A 396 -14.53 20.73 -10.32
C LEU A 396 -14.36 20.67 -8.81
N LEU A 397 -15.33 21.19 -8.07
CA LEU A 397 -15.40 21.03 -6.61
C LEU A 397 -16.66 20.25 -6.24
N LEU A 398 -16.51 19.18 -5.46
CA LEU A 398 -17.61 18.48 -4.81
C LEU A 398 -17.65 18.85 -3.33
N THR A 399 -18.81 19.28 -2.83
CA THR A 399 -18.93 19.80 -1.46
C THR A 399 -20.35 19.65 -0.92
N SER A 400 -20.50 19.48 0.40
CA SER A 400 -21.81 19.36 1.07
C SER A 400 -22.65 20.63 1.06
N SER A 401 -22.05 21.78 0.78
CA SER A 401 -22.76 23.06 0.65
C SER A 401 -22.11 23.93 -0.43
N ILE A 402 -22.94 24.51 -1.30
CA ILE A 402 -22.47 25.46 -2.31
C ILE A 402 -22.21 26.81 -1.65
N GLN A 403 -20.93 27.19 -1.55
CA GLN A 403 -20.55 28.52 -1.08
C GLN A 403 -20.19 29.42 -2.26
N MET A 404 -20.75 30.63 -2.29
CA MET A 404 -20.49 31.60 -3.37
C MET A 404 -19.00 31.95 -3.54
N GLN A 405 -18.19 31.80 -2.48
CA GLN A 405 -16.77 32.15 -2.49
C GLN A 405 -15.92 31.33 -3.49
N PHE A 406 -16.39 30.16 -3.93
CA PHE A 406 -15.65 29.27 -4.84
C PHE A 406 -15.98 29.48 -6.33
N SER A 407 -16.92 30.37 -6.66
CA SER A 407 -17.46 30.50 -8.02
C SER A 407 -16.45 30.99 -9.07
N ASN A 408 -15.34 31.61 -8.65
CA ASN A 408 -14.30 32.11 -9.56
C ASN A 408 -13.10 31.16 -9.71
N ASP A 409 -12.87 30.29 -8.74
CA ASP A 409 -11.68 29.42 -8.68
C ASP A 409 -11.93 28.05 -9.31
N PHE A 410 -13.20 27.65 -9.41
CA PHE A 410 -13.63 26.37 -9.95
C PHE A 410 -14.48 26.57 -11.19
N SER A 411 -14.32 25.68 -12.17
CA SER A 411 -15.12 25.68 -13.39
C SER A 411 -16.58 25.36 -13.12
N GLU A 412 -16.84 24.59 -12.07
CA GLU A 412 -18.18 24.17 -11.63
C GLU A 412 -18.07 23.58 -10.20
N VAL A 413 -19.08 23.87 -9.39
CA VAL A 413 -19.20 23.43 -7.99
C VAL A 413 -20.46 22.57 -7.91
N ILE A 414 -20.32 21.35 -7.40
CA ILE A 414 -21.35 20.32 -7.34
C ILE A 414 -21.65 20.03 -5.87
N GLU A 415 -22.91 20.17 -5.51
CA GLU A 415 -23.40 19.82 -4.18
C GLU A 415 -23.46 18.31 -4.02
N THR A 416 -22.87 17.78 -2.94
CA THR A 416 -22.92 16.36 -2.60
C THR A 416 -24.14 16.05 -1.75
N THR A 417 -24.62 14.82 -1.88
CA THR A 417 -25.67 14.28 -0.99
C THR A 417 -25.02 13.44 0.09
N THR A 418 -25.46 13.61 1.35
CA THR A 418 -25.03 12.73 2.44
C THR A 418 -25.72 11.37 2.30
N LEU A 419 -24.93 10.29 2.31
CA LEU A 419 -25.44 8.93 2.30
C LEU A 419 -26.02 8.57 3.68
N GLU A 420 -27.32 8.36 3.75
CA GLU A 420 -27.98 7.82 4.94
C GLU A 420 -27.89 6.30 4.93
N ALA A 421 -26.93 5.74 5.68
CA ALA A 421 -26.82 4.29 5.87
C ALA A 421 -26.78 3.96 7.38
N PRO A 422 -27.61 3.02 7.88
CA PRO A 422 -27.66 2.68 9.31
C PRO A 422 -26.36 2.17 9.93
N ARG A 423 -25.37 1.77 9.11
CA ARG A 423 -24.07 1.24 9.55
C ARG A 423 -23.03 2.31 9.83
N ILE A 424 -23.18 3.49 9.23
CA ILE A 424 -22.17 4.54 9.37
C ILE A 424 -22.25 5.07 10.79
N SER A 425 -21.11 5.08 11.48
CA SER A 425 -21.02 5.66 12.82
C SER A 425 -21.54 7.11 12.81
N PRO A 426 -22.32 7.54 13.82
CA PRO A 426 -22.95 8.87 13.83
C PRO A 426 -21.96 10.04 13.81
N HIS A 427 -20.68 9.77 14.05
CA HIS A 427 -19.60 10.76 14.00
C HIS A 427 -19.00 10.96 12.61
N TRP A 428 -19.37 10.11 11.65
CA TRP A 428 -18.89 10.14 10.27
C TRP A 428 -20.03 10.51 9.32
N SER A 429 -19.68 11.24 8.27
CA SER A 429 -20.57 11.56 7.16
C SER A 429 -19.94 11.06 5.86
N VAL A 430 -20.74 10.41 5.02
CA VAL A 430 -20.29 9.99 3.68
C VAL A 430 -20.98 10.87 2.66
N GLN A 431 -20.18 11.63 1.91
CA GLN A 431 -20.64 12.52 0.87
C GLN A 431 -20.59 11.81 -0.48
N VAL A 432 -21.63 11.97 -1.29
CA VAL A 432 -21.76 11.36 -2.62
C VAL A 432 -21.98 12.45 -3.66
N GLY A 433 -21.16 12.45 -4.71
CA GLY A 433 -21.35 13.28 -5.88
C GLY A 433 -21.31 12.45 -7.16
N CYS A 434 -21.92 12.98 -8.22
CA CYS A 434 -21.97 12.34 -9.53
C CYS A 434 -21.54 13.34 -10.59
N ILE A 435 -20.63 12.93 -11.47
CA ILE A 435 -20.16 13.76 -12.58
C ILE A 435 -20.22 12.97 -13.89
N GLN A 436 -20.41 13.70 -14.99
CA GLN A 436 -20.35 13.14 -16.33
C GLN A 436 -19.45 14.02 -17.20
N MET A 437 -18.27 13.50 -17.55
CA MET A 437 -17.23 14.23 -18.29
C MET A 437 -16.60 13.35 -19.38
N ASN A 438 -17.42 12.89 -20.32
CA ASN A 438 -16.97 11.99 -21.38
C ASN A 438 -15.75 12.54 -22.14
N GLY A 439 -14.72 11.71 -22.29
CA GLY A 439 -13.48 12.04 -23.01
C GLY A 439 -12.47 12.88 -22.22
N TYR A 440 -12.76 13.28 -20.99
CA TYR A 440 -11.78 13.94 -20.11
C TYR A 440 -10.94 12.92 -19.37
N LYS A 441 -9.66 13.25 -19.16
CA LYS A 441 -8.74 12.51 -18.29
C LYS A 441 -8.71 13.19 -16.92
N LEU A 442 -9.02 12.46 -15.85
CA LEU A 442 -8.82 12.89 -14.47
C LEU A 442 -7.32 12.89 -14.17
N THR A 443 -6.78 14.06 -13.82
CA THR A 443 -5.33 14.24 -13.61
C THR A 443 -4.95 14.47 -12.16
N ASN A 444 -5.79 15.11 -11.35
CA ASN A 444 -5.53 15.29 -9.91
C ASN A 444 -6.80 15.13 -9.08
N ILE A 445 -6.62 14.53 -7.91
CA ILE A 445 -7.61 14.47 -6.83
C ILE A 445 -7.00 15.19 -5.63
N ASN A 446 -7.57 16.34 -5.28
CA ASN A 446 -7.16 17.16 -4.16
C ASN A 446 -8.29 17.19 -3.11
N ILE A 447 -7.93 17.28 -1.83
CA ILE A 447 -8.88 17.64 -0.78
C ILE A 447 -8.83 19.16 -0.57
N LEU A 448 -10.00 19.78 -0.47
CA LEU A 448 -10.19 21.19 -0.18
C LEU A 448 -10.60 21.35 1.29
N CYS A 449 -9.77 22.02 2.07
CA CYS A 449 -10.10 22.43 3.43
C CYS A 449 -10.66 23.84 3.43
N TYR A 450 -11.85 24.05 3.99
CA TYR A 450 -12.50 25.35 4.09
C TYR A 450 -13.41 25.45 5.32
N ARG A 451 -13.95 26.64 5.61
CA ARG A 451 -14.90 26.84 6.73
C ARG A 451 -16.32 27.06 6.25
N SER A 452 -17.30 26.57 6.99
CA SER A 452 -18.70 26.93 6.77
C SER A 452 -18.89 28.44 6.98
N SER A 453 -19.60 29.12 6.09
CA SER A 453 -20.06 30.49 6.36
C SER A 453 -21.08 30.46 7.49
N LEU A 454 -20.88 31.25 8.54
CA LEU A 454 -21.94 31.51 9.52
C LEU A 454 -23.12 32.13 8.77
N GLU A 455 -24.26 31.46 8.73
CA GLU A 455 -25.51 32.10 8.33
C GLU A 455 -25.77 33.26 9.30
N ILE A 456 -25.54 34.49 8.86
CA ILE A 456 -26.11 35.66 9.50
C ILE A 456 -27.60 35.64 9.14
N ASN A 457 -28.36 34.81 9.86
CA ASN A 457 -29.81 34.91 9.82
C ASN A 457 -30.20 36.27 10.46
N GLU A 458 -31.01 37.02 9.71
CA GLU A 458 -31.46 38.39 9.93
C GLU A 458 -31.95 38.75 11.36
N PRO A 459 -32.00 40.07 11.71
CA PRO A 459 -31.86 40.55 13.06
C PRO A 459 -33.13 40.35 13.89
N LYS A 460 -33.07 39.49 14.90
CA LYS A 460 -34.05 39.48 15.99
C LYS A 460 -33.45 40.15 17.24
N TYR A 461 -33.86 41.40 17.43
CA TYR A 461 -33.87 42.16 18.69
C TYR A 461 -32.61 42.04 19.57
N ILE A 462 -31.57 42.81 19.23
CA ILE A 462 -30.63 43.30 20.24
C ILE A 462 -31.20 44.63 20.76
N SER A 463 -31.99 44.54 21.83
CA SER A 463 -32.12 45.67 22.76
C SER A 463 -31.16 45.43 23.92
N GLU A 464 -30.26 46.38 24.10
CA GLU A 464 -29.52 46.66 25.33
C GLU A 464 -28.39 45.67 25.69
N LEU A 465 -27.19 45.98 25.18
CA LEU A 465 -26.01 46.31 25.99
C LEU A 465 -24.91 46.76 25.01
N VAL A 466 -24.85 48.07 24.82
CA VAL A 466 -23.80 48.73 24.04
C VAL A 466 -22.55 48.82 24.93
N ASP A 467 -21.67 47.85 24.82
CA ASP A 467 -20.24 48.06 25.08
C ASP A 467 -19.58 48.51 23.77
N LYS A 468 -19.48 49.83 23.62
CA LYS A 468 -18.60 50.48 22.64
C LYS A 468 -17.15 50.15 23.01
N ASN A 469 -16.59 49.07 22.46
CA ASN A 469 -15.17 48.89 22.12
C ASN A 469 -14.84 47.44 21.74
N ASN A 470 -15.57 46.83 20.81
CA ASN A 470 -15.06 45.68 20.08
C ASN A 470 -15.47 45.82 18.62
N THR A 471 -14.56 46.36 17.81
CA THR A 471 -14.47 45.96 16.40
C THR A 471 -14.46 44.44 16.36
N LEU A 472 -15.48 43.82 15.74
CA LEU A 472 -15.45 42.39 15.41
C LEU A 472 -14.23 42.17 14.53
N ASP A 473 -13.20 41.58 15.14
CA ASP A 473 -11.95 41.22 14.49
C ASP A 473 -12.20 39.92 13.70
N CYS A 474 -12.79 40.04 12.50
CA CYS A 474 -12.99 38.93 11.56
C CYS A 474 -11.67 38.44 10.90
N SER A 475 -10.55 38.54 11.60
CA SER A 475 -9.20 38.30 11.05
C SER A 475 -8.30 37.46 11.97
N SER A 476 -8.86 36.77 12.97
CA SER A 476 -8.07 35.84 13.78
C SER A 476 -8.11 34.42 13.17
N PRO A 477 -6.96 33.81 12.84
CA PRO A 477 -6.89 32.44 12.36
C PRO A 477 -7.48 31.50 13.43
N SER A 478 -8.55 30.78 13.06
CA SER A 478 -9.19 29.82 13.95
C SER A 478 -8.62 28.43 13.75
N LYS A 479 -8.64 27.59 14.79
CA LYS A 479 -8.18 26.20 14.73
C LYS A 479 -9.04 25.39 13.75
N TYR A 480 -8.42 24.73 12.80
CA TYR A 480 -9.07 23.87 11.81
C TYR A 480 -8.74 22.41 12.13
N PHE A 481 -9.76 21.54 12.12
CA PHE A 481 -9.57 20.10 12.25
C PHE A 481 -10.65 19.33 11.50
N ALA A 482 -10.22 18.47 10.59
CA ALA A 482 -11.06 17.50 9.92
C ALA A 482 -10.28 16.22 9.64
N VAL A 483 -11.00 15.12 9.45
CA VAL A 483 -10.46 13.80 9.14
C VAL A 483 -11.16 13.27 7.89
N LEU A 484 -10.37 12.83 6.92
CA LEU A 484 -10.82 12.15 5.72
C LEU A 484 -10.59 10.64 5.90
N GLY A 485 -11.67 9.87 5.88
CA GLY A 485 -11.63 8.44 6.18
C GLY A 485 -11.37 7.57 4.96
N ASN A 486 -12.08 7.81 3.86
CA ASN A 486 -11.86 7.11 2.59
C ASN A 486 -12.28 7.96 1.38
N ILE A 487 -11.88 7.49 0.19
CA ILE A 487 -12.36 7.95 -1.11
C ILE A 487 -12.68 6.74 -1.99
N THR A 488 -13.83 6.76 -2.66
CA THR A 488 -14.23 5.80 -3.68
C THR A 488 -14.61 6.52 -4.97
N LEU A 489 -14.06 6.07 -6.09
CA LEU A 489 -14.47 6.43 -7.45
C LEU A 489 -14.98 5.17 -8.15
N ARG A 490 -16.22 5.15 -8.61
CA ARG A 490 -16.80 3.98 -9.30
C ARG A 490 -17.76 4.37 -10.41
N ALA A 491 -17.95 3.44 -11.35
CA ALA A 491 -19.06 3.51 -12.31
C ALA A 491 -20.38 3.14 -11.61
N CYS A 492 -21.51 3.58 -12.16
CA CYS A 492 -22.84 3.60 -11.52
C CYS A 492 -23.37 2.29 -10.89
N GLU A 493 -22.76 1.13 -11.14
CA GLU A 493 -23.25 -0.16 -10.64
C GLU A 493 -22.77 -0.41 -9.20
N GLU A 494 -23.69 -0.77 -8.30
CA GLU A 494 -23.31 -1.34 -7.01
C GLU A 494 -22.62 -2.69 -7.23
N PRO A 495 -21.55 -2.98 -6.50
CA PRO A 495 -20.89 -4.28 -6.60
C PRO A 495 -21.84 -5.38 -6.09
N ASP A 496 -22.15 -6.33 -6.96
CA ASP A 496 -22.91 -7.52 -6.58
C ASP A 496 -21.99 -8.53 -5.88
N LEU A 497 -21.84 -8.37 -4.56
CA LEU A 497 -21.05 -9.27 -3.74
C LEU A 497 -21.82 -10.59 -3.51
N PRO A 498 -21.24 -11.77 -3.83
CA PRO A 498 -22.00 -13.03 -3.86
C PRO A 498 -22.58 -13.43 -2.49
N PRO A 499 -23.89 -13.70 -2.37
CA PRO A 499 -24.51 -14.01 -1.08
C PRO A 499 -23.97 -15.32 -0.50
N ASN A 500 -24.17 -15.55 0.80
CA ASN A 500 -23.78 -16.78 1.53
C ASN A 500 -24.03 -18.08 0.73
N ALA A 501 -25.21 -18.22 0.12
CA ALA A 501 -25.59 -19.43 -0.62
C ALA A 501 -24.65 -19.77 -1.81
N SER A 502 -23.89 -18.79 -2.32
CA SER A 502 -22.93 -18.96 -3.41
C SER A 502 -21.60 -19.56 -2.97
N TRP A 503 -21.35 -19.68 -1.67
CA TRP A 503 -20.08 -20.15 -1.12
C TRP A 503 -20.16 -21.58 -0.59
N ILE A 504 -19.02 -22.26 -0.64
CA ILE A 504 -18.74 -23.51 0.09
C ILE A 504 -17.70 -23.15 1.15
N VAL A 505 -18.02 -23.36 2.41
CA VAL A 505 -17.11 -23.10 3.55
C VAL A 505 -16.80 -24.43 4.22
N GLU A 506 -15.51 -24.69 4.43
CA GLU A 506 -14.99 -25.94 4.99
C GLU A 506 -13.95 -25.64 6.08
N SER A 507 -13.74 -26.60 6.97
CA SER A 507 -12.71 -26.55 8.00
C SER A 507 -11.79 -27.77 7.90
N PRO A 508 -10.84 -27.80 6.93
CA PRO A 508 -10.02 -28.97 6.66
C PRO A 508 -9.09 -29.39 7.81
N TYR A 509 -8.89 -28.52 8.81
CA TYR A 509 -8.09 -28.81 9.98
C TYR A 509 -8.77 -28.25 11.23
N ILE A 510 -8.96 -29.11 12.23
CA ILE A 510 -9.46 -28.77 13.56
C ILE A 510 -8.64 -29.54 14.58
N LYS A 511 -8.14 -28.86 15.61
CA LYS A 511 -7.48 -29.48 16.76
C LYS A 511 -7.89 -28.77 18.04
N TRP A 512 -8.35 -29.56 19.00
CA TRP A 512 -8.67 -29.11 20.34
C TRP A 512 -7.54 -29.45 21.30
N THR A 513 -7.16 -28.50 22.15
CA THR A 513 -6.20 -28.72 23.24
C THR A 513 -6.86 -28.35 24.58
N PRO A 514 -6.87 -29.24 25.58
CA PRO A 514 -7.40 -28.92 26.91
C PRO A 514 -6.51 -27.91 27.65
N SER A 515 -7.09 -26.93 28.34
CA SER A 515 -6.37 -26.07 29.30
C SER A 515 -6.71 -26.47 30.75
N PRO A 516 -5.76 -26.38 31.70
CA PRO A 516 -6.00 -26.68 33.12
C PRO A 516 -7.09 -25.82 33.78
N GLU A 517 -7.43 -24.67 33.19
CA GLU A 517 -8.34 -23.65 33.74
C GLU A 517 -9.81 -23.85 33.36
N GLY A 518 -10.15 -24.97 32.70
CA GLY A 518 -11.51 -25.25 32.22
C GLY A 518 -11.86 -24.58 30.89
N THR A 519 -10.93 -23.83 30.29
CA THR A 519 -10.98 -23.36 28.91
C THR A 519 -10.42 -24.42 27.96
N ARG A 520 -10.95 -24.51 26.73
CA ARG A 520 -10.35 -25.30 25.65
C ARG A 520 -9.72 -24.34 24.66
N THR A 521 -8.60 -24.70 24.05
CA THR A 521 -8.06 -23.94 22.92
C THR A 521 -8.33 -24.66 21.61
N LEU A 522 -8.68 -23.90 20.58
CA LEU A 522 -8.96 -24.38 19.23
C LEU A 522 -7.89 -23.87 18.26
N ASP A 523 -7.29 -24.79 17.52
CA ASP A 523 -6.58 -24.51 16.28
C ASP A 523 -7.46 -24.95 15.11
N ILE A 524 -7.77 -24.03 14.18
CA ILE A 524 -8.65 -24.30 13.05
C ILE A 524 -8.13 -23.63 11.78
N LYS A 525 -8.19 -24.35 10.65
CA LYS A 525 -8.07 -23.77 9.31
C LYS A 525 -9.45 -23.75 8.69
N ILE A 526 -9.89 -22.58 8.24
CA ILE A 526 -11.13 -22.36 7.51
C ILE A 526 -10.77 -22.06 6.06
N THR A 527 -11.48 -22.64 5.11
CA THR A 527 -11.32 -22.38 3.68
C THR A 527 -12.68 -22.15 3.07
N TRP A 528 -12.77 -21.25 2.09
CA TRP A 528 -14.02 -21.00 1.37
C TRP A 528 -13.77 -20.97 -0.13
N LYS A 529 -14.79 -21.30 -0.92
CA LYS A 529 -14.72 -21.23 -2.39
C LYS A 529 -16.08 -20.83 -2.95
N LEU A 530 -16.06 -20.02 -4.00
CA LEU A 530 -17.27 -19.68 -4.74
C LEU A 530 -17.69 -20.88 -5.61
N LYS A 531 -18.99 -21.23 -5.61
CA LYS A 531 -19.52 -22.38 -6.36
C LYS A 531 -19.40 -22.21 -7.87
N ASP A 532 -19.72 -21.01 -8.36
CA ASP A 532 -19.60 -20.63 -9.76
C ASP A 532 -18.48 -19.62 -9.95
N SER A 533 -17.31 -20.09 -10.38
CA SER A 533 -16.14 -19.24 -10.71
C SER A 533 -16.34 -18.38 -11.97
N CYS A 534 -17.53 -18.41 -12.58
CA CYS A 534 -17.89 -17.61 -13.75
C CYS A 534 -18.34 -16.18 -13.39
N ASN A 535 -18.57 -15.87 -12.10
CA ASN A 535 -18.85 -14.50 -11.69
C ASN A 535 -17.57 -13.68 -11.75
N HIS A 536 -17.55 -12.64 -12.59
CA HIS A 536 -16.45 -11.68 -12.74
C HIS A 536 -16.28 -10.74 -11.52
N THR A 537 -16.88 -11.06 -10.37
CA THR A 537 -16.79 -10.21 -9.17
C THR A 537 -15.38 -10.28 -8.60
N VAL A 538 -14.66 -9.17 -8.66
CA VAL A 538 -13.34 -9.03 -8.07
C VAL A 538 -13.50 -8.71 -6.59
N ILE A 539 -13.00 -9.61 -5.74
CA ILE A 539 -13.01 -9.47 -4.28
C ILE A 539 -11.64 -8.96 -3.86
N ASP A 540 -11.60 -7.97 -2.97
CA ASP A 540 -10.34 -7.43 -2.45
C ASP A 540 -9.84 -8.26 -1.27
N HIS A 541 -10.68 -8.48 -0.27
CA HIS A 541 -10.31 -9.22 0.94
C HIS A 541 -11.53 -9.78 1.67
N TYR A 542 -11.26 -10.53 2.75
CA TYR A 542 -12.24 -11.13 3.62
C TYR A 542 -11.96 -10.80 5.08
N ASN A 543 -12.92 -10.20 5.77
CA ASN A 543 -12.85 -9.99 7.22
C ASN A 543 -13.44 -11.23 7.93
N VAL A 544 -12.69 -11.80 8.87
CA VAL A 544 -13.09 -13.03 9.56
C VAL A 544 -13.49 -12.71 10.99
N TYR A 545 -14.67 -13.19 11.37
CA TYR A 545 -15.24 -13.01 12.70
C TYR A 545 -15.60 -14.35 13.32
N VAL A 546 -15.65 -14.40 14.65
CA VAL A 546 -16.21 -15.53 15.40
C VAL A 546 -17.26 -15.07 16.40
N VAL A 547 -18.32 -15.85 16.55
CA VAL A 547 -19.31 -15.70 17.62
C VAL A 547 -19.27 -16.96 18.48
N LYS A 548 -19.17 -16.79 19.80
CA LYS A 548 -19.13 -17.87 20.80
C LYS A 548 -20.53 -18.03 21.40
N VAL A 549 -21.33 -18.92 20.82
CA VAL A 549 -22.74 -19.11 21.23
C VAL A 549 -22.80 -20.00 22.47
N ALA A 550 -23.56 -19.58 23.48
CA ALA A 550 -23.74 -20.33 24.73
C ALA A 550 -25.07 -21.12 24.79
N GLU A 551 -25.08 -22.16 25.61
CA GLU A 551 -26.26 -23.00 25.89
C GLU A 551 -27.17 -22.38 26.97
N GLY A 552 -28.37 -21.91 26.60
CA GLY A 552 -29.48 -21.63 27.54
C GLY A 552 -29.65 -20.21 28.13
N CYS A 553 -30.43 -19.36 27.44
CA CYS A 553 -31.31 -18.25 27.88
C CYS A 553 -30.93 -17.18 28.96
N ASN A 554 -31.02 -15.91 28.49
CA ASN A 554 -31.67 -14.72 29.09
C ASN A 554 -31.02 -13.94 30.27
N SER A 555 -29.70 -13.81 30.36
CA SER A 555 -29.07 -12.81 31.23
C SER A 555 -28.42 -11.65 30.45
N HIS A 556 -28.23 -10.49 31.11
CA HIS A 556 -27.54 -9.34 30.53
C HIS A 556 -26.05 -9.61 30.22
N LEU A 557 -25.45 -10.63 30.86
CA LEU A 557 -24.08 -11.08 30.58
C LEU A 557 -23.99 -11.86 29.25
N ASP A 558 -25.09 -12.50 28.83
CA ASP A 558 -25.14 -13.33 27.61
C ASP A 558 -25.22 -12.50 26.33
N LYS A 559 -25.64 -11.24 26.43
CA LYS A 559 -25.60 -10.29 25.30
C LYS A 559 -24.17 -9.98 24.83
N LEU A 560 -23.17 -10.14 25.71
CA LEU A 560 -21.76 -9.97 25.36
C LEU A 560 -21.17 -11.20 24.62
N GLN A 561 -21.78 -12.39 24.74
CA GLN A 561 -21.28 -13.61 24.10
C GLN A 561 -21.75 -13.80 22.63
N ASN A 562 -22.84 -13.12 22.24
CA ASN A 562 -23.34 -13.11 20.86
C ASN A 562 -22.80 -11.95 20.01
N VAL A 563 -21.76 -11.25 20.46
CA VAL A 563 -21.11 -10.17 19.70
C VAL A 563 -20.05 -10.79 18.78
N PRO A 564 -20.03 -10.46 17.48
CA PRO A 564 -18.95 -10.86 16.58
C PRO A 564 -17.60 -10.34 17.08
N GLU A 565 -16.67 -11.25 17.37
CA GLU A 565 -15.28 -10.96 17.67
C GLU A 565 -14.49 -10.96 16.34
N TYR A 566 -13.84 -9.85 16.00
CA TYR A 566 -12.98 -9.77 14.82
C TYR A 566 -11.68 -10.54 15.04
N LEU A 567 -11.36 -11.46 14.12
CA LEU A 567 -10.16 -12.29 14.19
C LEU A 567 -9.02 -11.81 13.29
N GLY A 568 -9.34 -11.13 12.19
CA GLY A 568 -8.36 -10.64 11.23
C GLY A 568 -8.89 -10.62 9.80
N VAL A 569 -7.97 -10.35 8.88
CA VAL A 569 -8.24 -10.19 7.45
C VAL A 569 -7.46 -11.22 6.63
N ALA A 570 -8.13 -11.78 5.62
CA ALA A 570 -7.55 -12.70 4.65
C ALA A 570 -7.56 -12.07 3.24
N HIS A 571 -6.45 -12.22 2.53
CA HIS A 571 -6.30 -11.84 1.11
C HIS A 571 -6.25 -13.08 0.19
N VAL A 572 -6.60 -14.24 0.75
CA VAL A 572 -6.72 -15.54 0.10
C VAL A 572 -7.93 -16.25 0.69
N GLU A 573 -8.47 -17.26 0.03
CA GLU A 573 -9.69 -17.96 0.49
C GLU A 573 -9.43 -19.00 1.60
N ALA A 574 -8.56 -18.65 2.53
CA ALA A 574 -8.22 -19.43 3.69
C ALA A 574 -7.85 -18.53 4.87
N PHE A 575 -8.22 -18.96 6.08
CA PHE A 575 -7.80 -18.31 7.33
C PHE A 575 -7.45 -19.36 8.37
N TYR A 576 -6.38 -19.11 9.12
CA TYR A 576 -5.90 -19.95 10.20
C TYR A 576 -6.06 -19.21 11.52
N VAL A 577 -6.70 -19.88 12.47
CA VAL A 577 -6.84 -19.41 13.85
C VAL A 577 -6.07 -20.37 14.73
N SER A 578 -5.19 -19.83 15.57
CA SER A 578 -4.40 -20.61 16.52
C SER A 578 -4.74 -20.23 17.95
N ASN A 579 -4.76 -21.23 18.84
CA ASN A 579 -4.95 -21.03 20.28
C ASN A 579 -6.20 -20.19 20.63
N LEU A 580 -7.29 -20.28 19.86
CA LEU A 580 -8.52 -19.55 20.18
C LEU A 580 -9.07 -20.06 21.51
N ALA A 581 -9.16 -19.18 22.50
CA ALA A 581 -9.73 -19.52 23.80
C ALA A 581 -11.25 -19.67 23.70
N VAL A 582 -11.74 -20.86 24.05
CA VAL A 582 -13.16 -21.23 24.03
C VAL A 582 -13.61 -21.52 25.47
N PRO A 583 -14.48 -20.69 26.05
CA PRO A 583 -15.09 -20.93 27.36
C PRO A 583 -15.90 -22.22 27.39
N SER A 584 -15.93 -22.91 28.53
CA SER A 584 -16.70 -24.15 28.72
C SER A 584 -18.21 -24.00 28.57
N SER A 585 -18.74 -22.78 28.69
CA SER A 585 -20.16 -22.47 28.44
C SER A 585 -20.53 -22.36 26.96
N THR A 586 -19.55 -22.40 26.05
CA THR A 586 -19.78 -22.27 24.60
C THR A 586 -20.26 -23.61 24.05
N SER A 587 -21.42 -23.60 23.41
CA SER A 587 -21.99 -24.78 22.74
C SER A 587 -21.67 -24.83 21.25
N CYS A 588 -21.50 -23.67 20.61
CA CYS A 588 -21.22 -23.58 19.18
C CYS A 588 -20.33 -22.37 18.87
N LEU A 589 -19.40 -22.53 17.92
CA LEU A 589 -18.65 -21.43 17.32
C LEU A 589 -19.18 -21.16 15.92
N LYS A 590 -19.61 -19.93 15.66
CA LYS A 590 -19.97 -19.48 14.31
C LYS A 590 -18.86 -18.60 13.77
N PHE A 591 -18.14 -19.10 12.76
CA PHE A 591 -17.17 -18.30 12.02
C PHE A 591 -17.85 -17.66 10.81
N THR A 592 -17.73 -16.35 10.67
CA THR A 592 -18.34 -15.57 9.58
C THR A 592 -17.25 -14.93 8.75
N ILE A 593 -17.35 -15.04 7.43
CA ILE A 593 -16.38 -14.53 6.46
C ILE A 593 -17.06 -13.39 5.68
N GLN A 594 -16.85 -12.16 6.11
CA GLN A 594 -17.38 -10.97 5.44
C GLN A 594 -16.59 -10.68 4.16
N VAL A 595 -17.26 -10.77 3.01
CA VAL A 595 -16.65 -10.48 1.71
C VAL A 595 -16.60 -8.97 1.48
N CYS A 596 -15.45 -8.45 1.06
CA CYS A 596 -15.21 -7.02 0.82
C CYS A 596 -14.78 -6.78 -0.64
N GLY A 597 -15.41 -5.81 -1.30
CA GLY A 597 -15.18 -5.47 -2.70
C GLY A 597 -14.03 -4.48 -2.91
N VAL A 598 -13.54 -4.43 -4.15
CA VAL A 598 -12.46 -3.51 -4.58
C VAL A 598 -12.82 -2.02 -4.56
N ASP A 599 -14.09 -1.68 -4.36
CA ASP A 599 -14.58 -0.30 -4.25
C ASP A 599 -14.77 0.16 -2.79
N GLY A 600 -14.41 -0.69 -1.83
CA GLY A 600 -14.57 -0.44 -0.39
C GLY A 600 -15.91 -0.91 0.19
N SER A 601 -16.81 -1.47 -0.63
CA SER A 601 -18.04 -2.07 -0.14
C SER A 601 -17.77 -3.34 0.67
N SER A 602 -18.62 -3.60 1.66
CA SER A 602 -18.54 -4.82 2.47
C SER A 602 -19.91 -5.45 2.63
N GLN A 603 -19.98 -6.78 2.58
CA GLN A 603 -21.21 -7.50 2.85
C GLN A 603 -21.71 -7.27 4.26
N ARG A 604 -23.03 -7.40 4.43
CA ARG A 604 -23.63 -7.48 5.76
C ARG A 604 -23.22 -8.80 6.39
N LEU A 605 -22.84 -8.78 7.68
CA LEU A 605 -22.46 -10.01 8.40
C LEU A 605 -23.55 -11.09 8.40
N GLU A 606 -24.82 -10.69 8.31
CA GLU A 606 -25.97 -11.59 8.19
C GLU A 606 -26.08 -12.30 6.83
N ASP A 607 -25.57 -11.68 5.76
CA ASP A 607 -25.57 -12.21 4.40
C ASP A 607 -24.26 -12.94 4.05
N ALA A 608 -23.26 -12.84 4.92
CA ALA A 608 -21.92 -13.36 4.72
C ALA A 608 -21.86 -14.89 4.87
N PRO A 609 -20.96 -15.57 4.11
CA PRO A 609 -20.71 -16.99 4.29
C PRO A 609 -20.22 -17.32 5.70
N PHE A 610 -20.64 -18.47 6.23
CA PHE A 610 -20.28 -18.89 7.58
C PHE A 610 -20.14 -20.41 7.71
N ILE A 611 -19.47 -20.84 8.78
CA ILE A 611 -19.44 -22.23 9.22
C ILE A 611 -19.71 -22.30 10.73
N ASN A 612 -20.57 -23.24 11.12
CA ASN A 612 -20.81 -23.55 12.53
C ASN A 612 -19.98 -24.77 12.93
N LEU A 613 -19.35 -24.69 14.09
CA LEU A 613 -18.63 -25.78 14.72
C LEU A 613 -19.28 -26.07 16.07
N ASP A 614 -20.03 -27.16 16.13
CA ASP A 614 -20.69 -27.61 17.36
C ASP A 614 -19.65 -28.23 18.32
N ILE A 615 -19.74 -27.84 19.60
CA ILE A 615 -18.87 -28.28 20.68
C ILE A 615 -19.62 -29.34 21.49
N GLU A 616 -20.18 -30.37 20.85
CA GLU A 616 -20.84 -31.47 21.57
C GLU A 616 -19.79 -32.47 22.12
N GLY A 617 -19.73 -32.60 23.44
CA GLY A 617 -19.45 -33.86 24.14
C GLY A 617 -18.21 -34.68 23.75
N GLN A 618 -17.07 -34.05 23.41
CA GLN A 618 -15.76 -34.72 23.33
C GLN A 618 -14.95 -34.54 24.61
#